data_AF-A0A1J0VHB3-F1
#
_entry.id   AF-A0A1J0VHB3-F1
#
_cell.length_a   1.000
_cell.length_b   1.000
_cell.length_c   1.000
_cell.angle_alpha   90.00
_cell.angle_beta   90.00
_cell.angle_gamma   90.00
#
_symmetry.space_group_name_H-M   'P 1'
#
loop_
_entity.id
_entity.type
_entity.pdbx_description
1 polymer ?
#
loop_
_entity_poly.entity_id
_entity_poly.type
_entity_poly.pdbx_seq_one_letter_code
_entity_poly.pdbx_strand_id
1 'polypeptide(L)'
;MVHFAHPLDEQYEALEPVLESRGVDDVLEVSLETLEQGAREGLAWEALESRYAEVETTIREAMDTTEASLLQDPAFVSRVHRALITASLYEYAEAVDEGDFTNVVEYQDGRGMMQVGRRMLERQGEIFGATEDAEGYQALLDAYNEALRAWPSAEAPAEPVMSFGELSGAVFRLENLLGDY
;
A
#
# COMPACT_ATOMS: atom_id res chain seq x y z
N MET A 1 7.46 -8.02 15.95
CA MET A 1 6.11 -8.29 16.49
C MET A 1 5.16 -8.18 15.31
N VAL A 2 4.19 -9.07 15.18
CA VAL A 2 3.15 -8.91 14.15
C VAL A 2 2.25 -7.75 14.60
N HIS A 3 1.90 -6.85 13.69
CA HIS A 3 1.09 -5.67 13.97
C HIS A 3 -0.07 -5.57 12.98
N PHE A 4 -1.25 -5.14 13.44
CA PHE A 4 -2.45 -5.00 12.61
C PHE A 4 -3.32 -3.79 13.02
N ALA A 5 -2.81 -2.85 13.83
CA ALA A 5 -3.65 -1.79 14.37
C ALA A 5 -3.91 -0.65 13.36
N HIS A 6 -2.95 -0.31 12.48
CA HIS A 6 -3.07 0.85 11.60
C HIS A 6 -4.31 0.87 10.70
N PRO A 7 -4.77 -0.25 10.10
CA PRO A 7 -6.04 -0.25 9.38
C PRO A 7 -7.22 0.26 10.20
N LEU A 8 -7.32 -0.09 11.49
CA LEU A 8 -8.36 0.39 12.41
C LEU A 8 -8.09 1.82 12.87
N ASP A 9 -6.88 2.07 13.37
CA ASP A 9 -6.52 3.29 14.08
C ASP A 9 -6.42 4.51 13.15
N GLU A 10 -6.15 4.31 11.86
CA GLU A 10 -5.81 5.41 10.93
C GLU A 10 -6.72 5.48 9.70
N GLN A 11 -7.15 4.32 9.17
CA GLN A 11 -7.83 4.26 7.88
C GLN A 11 -9.34 4.04 8.01
N TYR A 12 -9.78 3.31 9.05
CA TYR A 12 -11.14 2.80 9.14
C TYR A 12 -12.20 3.91 9.20
N GLU A 13 -12.02 4.91 10.06
CA GLU A 13 -12.98 6.02 10.24
C GLU A 13 -13.29 6.73 8.92
N ALA A 14 -12.28 6.93 8.06
CA ALA A 14 -12.46 7.58 6.77
C ALA A 14 -13.16 6.69 5.74
N LEU A 15 -13.07 5.37 5.88
CA LEU A 15 -13.59 4.37 4.94
C LEU A 15 -14.96 3.82 5.34
N GLU A 16 -15.31 3.86 6.62
CA GLU A 16 -16.56 3.30 7.20
C GLU A 16 -17.79 3.64 6.34
N PRO A 17 -18.11 4.91 5.97
CA PRO A 17 -19.31 5.20 5.18
C PRO A 17 -19.34 4.49 3.82
N VAL A 18 -18.17 4.29 3.22
CA VAL A 18 -18.03 3.64 1.91
C VAL A 18 -18.09 2.12 2.03
N LEU A 19 -17.61 1.56 3.14
CA LEU A 19 -17.69 0.14 3.48
C LEU A 19 -19.13 -0.25 3.84
N GLU A 20 -19.84 0.60 4.60
CA GLU A 20 -21.25 0.44 4.95
C GLU A 20 -22.10 0.40 3.69
N SER A 21 -21.86 1.32 2.76
CA SER A 21 -22.60 1.38 1.48
C SER A 21 -22.44 0.12 0.62
N ARG A 22 -21.36 -0.64 0.85
CA ARG A 22 -21.06 -1.93 0.18
C ARG A 22 -21.46 -3.14 1.03
N GLY A 23 -21.95 -2.93 2.25
CA GLY A 23 -22.41 -3.99 3.16
C GLY A 23 -21.28 -4.87 3.69
N VAL A 24 -20.05 -4.36 3.76
CA VAL A 24 -18.86 -5.11 4.22
C VAL A 24 -18.27 -4.60 5.52
N ASP A 25 -18.77 -3.46 6.03
CA ASP A 25 -18.26 -2.76 7.20
C ASP A 25 -18.16 -3.65 8.45
N ASP A 26 -19.29 -4.10 9.00
CA ASP A 26 -19.34 -4.99 10.18
C ASP A 26 -18.36 -6.18 10.09
N VAL A 27 -18.28 -6.83 8.92
CA VAL A 27 -17.43 -8.01 8.73
C VAL A 27 -15.96 -7.62 8.73
N LEU A 28 -15.62 -6.49 8.11
CA LEU A 28 -14.26 -6.00 8.02
C LEU A 28 -13.75 -5.50 9.37
N GLU A 29 -14.55 -4.68 10.09
CA GLU A 29 -14.20 -4.16 11.42
C GLU A 29 -13.88 -5.30 12.38
N VAL A 30 -14.82 -6.24 12.56
CA VAL A 30 -14.66 -7.39 13.47
C VAL A 30 -13.42 -8.22 13.11
N SER A 31 -13.13 -8.33 11.81
CA SER A 31 -11.99 -9.11 11.35
C SER A 31 -10.66 -8.44 11.66
N LEU A 32 -10.59 -7.12 11.48
CA LEU A 32 -9.43 -6.32 11.85
C LEU A 32 -9.23 -6.29 13.37
N GLU A 33 -10.30 -6.10 14.15
CA GLU A 33 -10.23 -6.12 15.63
C GLU A 33 -9.71 -7.48 16.14
N THR A 34 -10.17 -8.57 15.51
CA THR A 34 -9.70 -9.92 15.85
C THR A 34 -8.21 -10.09 15.55
N LEU A 35 -7.73 -9.59 14.41
CA LEU A 35 -6.31 -9.64 14.05
C LEU A 35 -5.46 -8.83 15.02
N GLU A 36 -5.88 -7.61 15.32
CA GLU A 36 -5.18 -6.72 16.24
C GLU A 36 -5.11 -7.33 17.64
N GLN A 37 -6.23 -7.77 18.19
CA GLN A 37 -6.28 -8.41 19.51
C GLN A 37 -5.42 -9.67 19.55
N GLY A 38 -5.51 -10.52 18.51
CA GLY A 38 -4.71 -11.74 18.42
C GLY A 38 -3.20 -11.45 18.36
N ALA A 39 -2.78 -10.41 17.63
CA ALA A 39 -1.39 -9.98 17.61
C ALA A 39 -0.94 -9.42 18.96
N ARG A 40 -1.77 -8.62 19.65
CA ARG A 40 -1.52 -8.11 21.00
C ARG A 40 -1.38 -9.23 22.04
N GLU A 41 -2.14 -10.30 21.89
CA GLU A 41 -2.05 -11.51 22.72
C GLU A 41 -0.86 -12.41 22.39
N GLY A 42 -0.11 -12.11 21.32
CA GLY A 42 1.05 -12.87 20.89
C GLY A 42 0.69 -14.20 20.23
N LEU A 43 -0.48 -14.30 19.61
CA LEU A 43 -0.84 -15.46 18.80
C LEU A 43 0.15 -15.63 17.64
N ALA A 44 0.46 -16.88 17.30
CA ALA A 44 1.29 -17.19 16.15
C ALA A 44 0.56 -16.91 14.83
N TRP A 45 1.30 -16.69 13.74
CA TRP A 45 0.74 -16.39 12.43
C TRP A 45 -0.30 -17.42 11.97
N GLU A 46 -0.07 -18.71 12.24
CA GLU A 46 -0.98 -19.79 11.85
C GLU A 46 -2.38 -19.67 12.47
N ALA A 47 -2.50 -18.96 13.60
CA ALA A 47 -3.78 -18.67 14.23
C ALA A 47 -4.48 -17.42 13.66
N LEU A 48 -3.73 -16.55 12.97
CA LEU A 48 -4.19 -15.27 12.42
C LEU A 48 -4.43 -15.33 10.91
N GLU A 49 -3.77 -16.25 10.20
CA GLU A 49 -3.75 -16.36 8.74
C GLU A 49 -5.14 -16.43 8.11
N SER A 50 -6.05 -17.24 8.67
CA SER A 50 -7.41 -17.35 8.14
C SER A 50 -8.18 -16.05 8.24
N ARG A 51 -7.95 -15.27 9.31
CA ARG A 51 -8.60 -13.98 9.51
C ARG A 51 -7.99 -12.91 8.61
N TYR A 52 -6.67 -12.95 8.43
CA TYR A 52 -5.99 -12.09 7.47
C TYR A 52 -6.53 -12.33 6.05
N ALA A 53 -6.71 -13.59 5.65
CA ALA A 53 -7.29 -13.94 4.35
C ALA A 53 -8.75 -13.48 4.19
N GLU A 54 -9.54 -13.47 5.28
CA GLU A 54 -10.91 -12.92 5.29
C GLU A 54 -10.88 -11.40 5.02
N VAL A 55 -10.01 -10.66 5.71
CA VAL A 55 -9.80 -9.22 5.48
C VAL A 55 -9.41 -8.95 4.03
N GLU A 56 -8.40 -9.64 3.49
CA GLU A 56 -7.97 -9.46 2.10
C GLU A 56 -9.09 -9.76 1.10
N THR A 57 -9.88 -10.82 1.35
CA THR A 57 -10.99 -11.21 0.49
C THR A 57 -12.10 -10.17 0.52
N THR A 58 -12.52 -9.72 1.72
CA THR A 58 -13.56 -8.72 1.89
C THR A 58 -13.18 -7.39 1.24
N ILE A 59 -11.94 -6.92 1.42
CA ILE A 59 -11.46 -5.69 0.77
C ILE A 59 -11.47 -5.85 -0.76
N ARG A 60 -10.95 -6.98 -1.28
CA ARG A 60 -10.94 -7.23 -2.73
C ARG A 60 -12.35 -7.25 -3.31
N GLU A 61 -13.29 -7.96 -2.67
CA GLU A 61 -14.68 -8.04 -3.14
C GLU A 61 -15.38 -6.68 -3.09
N ALA A 62 -15.12 -5.88 -2.06
CA ALA A 62 -15.60 -4.51 -1.98
C ALA A 62 -15.04 -3.65 -3.13
N MET A 63 -13.74 -3.78 -3.43
CA MET A 63 -13.10 -3.09 -4.56
C MET A 63 -13.67 -3.53 -5.92
N ASP A 64 -13.99 -4.82 -6.09
CA ASP A 64 -14.54 -5.39 -7.33
C ASP A 64 -15.94 -4.83 -7.67
N THR A 65 -16.63 -4.19 -6.71
CA THR A 65 -17.90 -3.46 -6.96
C THR A 65 -17.71 -2.09 -7.62
N THR A 66 -16.47 -1.62 -7.74
CA THR A 66 -16.15 -0.34 -8.39
C THR A 66 -16.55 -0.39 -9.86
N GLU A 67 -17.11 0.69 -10.39
CA GLU A 67 -17.54 0.77 -11.78
C GLU A 67 -16.40 0.39 -12.73
N ALA A 68 -16.65 -0.56 -13.63
CA ALA A 68 -15.63 -1.06 -14.55
C ALA A 68 -15.02 0.04 -15.43
N SER A 69 -15.78 1.11 -15.74
CA SER A 69 -15.28 2.26 -16.49
C SER A 69 -14.18 3.02 -15.75
N LEU A 70 -14.29 3.14 -14.41
CA LEU A 70 -13.27 3.76 -13.57
C LEU A 70 -12.03 2.88 -13.46
N LEU A 71 -12.22 1.57 -13.34
CA LEU A 71 -11.11 0.61 -13.27
C LEU A 71 -10.31 0.52 -14.59
N GLN A 72 -10.88 1.00 -15.70
CA GLN A 72 -10.22 1.10 -17.01
C GLN A 72 -9.79 2.53 -17.35
N ASP A 73 -10.08 3.52 -16.50
CA ASP A 73 -9.68 4.91 -16.69
C ASP A 73 -8.25 5.11 -16.15
N PRO A 74 -7.26 5.35 -17.03
CA PRO A 74 -5.86 5.51 -16.63
C PRO A 74 -5.69 6.66 -15.62
N ALA A 75 -6.45 7.75 -15.75
CA ALA A 75 -6.37 8.88 -14.82
C ALA A 75 -6.92 8.51 -13.43
N PHE A 76 -7.94 7.66 -13.35
CA PHE A 76 -8.47 7.17 -12.07
C PHE A 76 -7.46 6.24 -11.38
N VAL A 77 -6.94 5.24 -12.08
CA VAL A 77 -5.98 4.30 -11.48
C VAL A 77 -4.66 4.98 -11.12
N SER A 78 -4.21 5.97 -11.90
CA SER A 78 -3.06 6.82 -11.55
C SER A 78 -3.26 7.56 -10.23
N ARG A 79 -4.47 8.07 -9.94
CA ARG A 79 -4.75 8.70 -8.64
C ARG A 79 -4.68 7.70 -7.48
N VAL A 80 -5.10 6.45 -7.69
CA VAL A 80 -4.97 5.39 -6.68
C VAL A 80 -3.50 5.07 -6.41
N HIS A 81 -2.68 4.93 -7.46
CA HIS A 81 -1.24 4.77 -7.32
C HIS A 81 -0.60 5.93 -6.56
N ARG A 82 -0.96 7.17 -6.90
CA ARG A 82 -0.47 8.37 -6.21
C ARG A 82 -0.82 8.36 -4.73
N ALA A 83 -2.06 8.04 -4.36
CA ALA A 83 -2.45 7.93 -2.96
C ALA A 83 -1.59 6.91 -2.19
N LEU A 84 -1.34 5.74 -2.78
CA LEU A 84 -0.50 4.70 -2.15
C LEU A 84 0.96 5.16 -1.95
N ILE A 85 1.57 5.76 -2.96
CA ILE A 85 2.99 6.18 -2.87
C ILE A 85 3.17 7.42 -1.98
N THR A 86 2.18 8.31 -1.93
CA THR A 86 2.18 9.44 -0.99
C THR A 86 2.05 8.93 0.44
N ALA A 87 1.10 8.01 0.72
CA ALA A 87 0.98 7.39 2.05
C ALA A 87 2.26 6.67 2.46
N SER A 88 2.86 5.88 1.55
CA SER A 88 4.13 5.20 1.81
C SER A 88 5.28 6.15 2.16
N LEU A 89 5.29 7.35 1.58
CA LEU A 89 6.29 8.39 1.89
C LEU A 89 6.06 8.99 3.28
N TYR A 90 4.81 9.17 3.71
CA TYR A 90 4.48 9.58 5.08
C TYR A 90 4.96 8.53 6.08
N GLU A 91 4.65 7.25 5.86
CA GLU A 91 5.11 6.18 6.74
C GLU A 91 6.64 6.12 6.84
N TYR A 92 7.35 6.35 5.73
CA TYR A 92 8.81 6.40 5.77
C TYR A 92 9.35 7.56 6.61
N ALA A 93 8.67 8.71 6.58
CA ALA A 93 9.05 9.86 7.39
C ALA A 93 8.85 9.58 8.88
N GLU A 94 7.77 8.88 9.24
CA GLU A 94 7.47 8.49 10.62
C GLU A 94 8.36 7.34 11.11
N ALA A 95 8.83 6.48 10.18
CA ALA A 95 9.75 5.40 10.49
C ALA A 95 11.15 5.87 10.91
N VAL A 96 11.59 7.04 10.41
CA VAL A 96 12.97 7.52 10.53
C VAL A 96 13.06 8.70 11.49
N ASP A 97 13.91 8.57 12.53
CA ASP A 97 14.26 9.67 13.42
C ASP A 97 15.78 9.76 13.57
N GLU A 98 16.32 10.98 13.53
CA GLU A 98 17.76 11.29 13.53
C GLU A 98 18.62 10.49 12.52
N GLY A 99 18.01 9.90 11.48
CA GLY A 99 18.68 9.10 10.46
C GLY A 99 18.66 7.59 10.71
N ASP A 100 18.01 7.12 11.77
CA ASP A 100 17.83 5.70 12.10
C ASP A 100 16.35 5.30 12.03
N PHE A 101 16.06 4.03 11.76
CA PHE A 101 14.70 3.51 11.88
C PHE A 101 14.33 3.31 13.35
N THR A 102 13.53 4.22 13.90
CA THR A 102 13.05 4.17 15.29
C THR A 102 11.65 3.62 15.39
N ASN A 103 10.84 3.69 14.32
CA ASN A 103 9.55 3.02 14.21
C ASN A 103 9.55 2.01 13.05
N VAL A 104 9.83 0.74 13.37
CA VAL A 104 9.90 -0.36 12.40
C VAL A 104 8.53 -0.69 11.81
N VAL A 105 7.44 -0.37 12.52
CA VAL A 105 6.08 -0.66 12.03
C VAL A 105 5.76 0.22 10.84
N GLU A 106 6.02 1.54 10.91
CA GLU A 106 5.79 2.42 9.74
C GLU A 106 6.70 2.07 8.56
N TYR A 107 7.93 1.64 8.83
CA TYR A 107 8.79 1.11 7.77
C TYR A 107 8.10 -0.07 7.05
N GLN A 108 7.46 -0.97 7.79
CA GLN A 108 6.77 -2.14 7.22
C GLN A 108 5.50 -1.75 6.48
N ASP A 109 4.76 -0.78 6.97
CA ASP A 109 3.51 -0.30 6.37
C ASP A 109 3.77 0.43 5.05
N GLY A 110 4.72 1.36 5.03
CA GLY A 110 5.15 2.02 3.80
C GLY A 110 5.67 1.02 2.75
N ARG A 111 6.41 -0.01 3.20
CA ARG A 111 6.83 -1.12 2.31
C ARG A 111 5.63 -1.86 1.73
N GLY A 112 4.65 -2.19 2.57
CA GLY A 112 3.44 -2.91 2.18
C GLY A 112 2.68 -2.18 1.08
N MET A 113 2.43 -0.88 1.28
CA MET A 113 1.75 -0.02 0.32
C MET A 113 2.50 0.08 -1.02
N MET A 114 3.83 0.29 -1.01
CA MET A 114 4.63 0.31 -2.23
C MET A 114 4.58 -1.02 -2.99
N GLN A 115 4.60 -2.15 -2.27
CA GLN A 115 4.49 -3.47 -2.89
C GLN A 115 3.11 -3.74 -3.48
N VAL A 116 2.04 -3.30 -2.81
CA VAL A 116 0.67 -3.35 -3.35
C VAL A 116 0.60 -2.53 -4.62
N GLY A 117 1.07 -1.28 -4.60
CA GLY A 117 1.12 -0.41 -5.78
C GLY A 117 1.89 -1.04 -6.95
N ARG A 118 3.08 -1.59 -6.70
CA ARG A 118 3.88 -2.26 -7.74
C ARG A 118 3.14 -3.43 -8.39
N ARG A 119 2.47 -4.28 -7.60
CA ARG A 119 1.69 -5.42 -8.10
C ARG A 119 0.43 -4.97 -8.84
N MET A 120 -0.19 -3.87 -8.41
CA MET A 120 -1.32 -3.28 -9.11
C MET A 120 -0.91 -2.82 -10.50
N LEU A 121 0.21 -2.08 -10.61
CA LEU A 121 0.73 -1.60 -11.89
C LEU A 121 0.96 -2.76 -12.88
N GLU A 122 1.53 -3.86 -12.37
CA GLU A 122 1.77 -5.09 -13.13
C GLU A 122 0.50 -5.69 -13.74
N ARG A 123 -0.59 -5.73 -12.96
CA ARG A 123 -1.90 -6.23 -13.42
C ARG A 123 -2.59 -5.24 -14.36
N GLN A 124 -2.24 -3.97 -14.27
CA GLN A 124 -2.83 -2.87 -15.03
C GLN A 124 -1.98 -2.48 -16.25
N GLY A 125 -1.04 -3.34 -16.67
CA GLY A 125 -0.14 -3.05 -17.79
C GLY A 125 -0.87 -2.62 -19.06
N GLU A 126 -2.00 -3.24 -19.40
CA GLU A 126 -2.82 -2.83 -20.56
C GLU A 126 -3.34 -1.39 -20.42
N ILE A 127 -3.75 -0.97 -19.22
CA ILE A 127 -4.25 0.40 -18.97
C ILE A 127 -3.13 1.43 -19.11
N PHE A 128 -1.91 1.06 -18.70
CA PHE A 128 -0.73 1.93 -18.77
C PHE A 128 0.04 1.80 -20.10
N GLY A 129 -0.53 1.13 -21.11
CA GLY A 129 0.05 1.07 -22.44
C GLY A 129 1.19 0.07 -22.59
N ALA A 130 1.21 -1.05 -21.87
CA ALA A 130 2.25 -2.07 -22.01
C ALA A 130 2.45 -2.57 -23.45
N THR A 131 1.44 -2.42 -24.32
CA THR A 131 1.51 -2.73 -25.75
C THR A 131 1.66 -1.49 -26.65
N GLU A 132 0.99 -0.39 -26.34
CA GLU A 132 0.96 0.83 -27.17
C GLU A 132 2.11 1.80 -26.87
N ASP A 133 2.56 1.85 -25.61
CA ASP A 133 3.65 2.68 -25.08
C ASP A 133 4.51 1.86 -24.10
N ALA A 134 5.18 0.85 -24.64
CA ALA A 134 6.02 -0.04 -23.83
C ALA A 134 7.18 0.70 -23.13
N GLU A 135 7.66 1.82 -23.68
CA GLU A 135 8.72 2.62 -23.07
C GLU A 135 8.19 3.39 -21.85
N GLY A 136 7.04 4.06 -21.97
CA GLY A 136 6.38 4.73 -20.84
C GLY A 136 6.00 3.77 -19.72
N TYR A 137 5.42 2.62 -20.07
CA TYR A 137 5.11 1.58 -19.09
C TYR A 137 6.36 1.03 -18.40
N GLN A 138 7.46 0.79 -19.13
CA GLN A 138 8.72 0.36 -18.52
C GLN A 138 9.30 1.43 -17.59
N ALA A 139 9.21 2.71 -17.96
CA ALA A 139 9.64 3.82 -17.10
C ALA A 139 8.88 3.87 -15.78
N LEU A 140 7.55 3.60 -15.79
CA LEU A 140 6.75 3.47 -14.56
C LEU A 140 7.22 2.31 -13.69
N LEU A 141 7.47 1.14 -14.27
CA LEU A 141 7.98 -0.04 -13.55
C LEU A 141 9.33 0.26 -12.89
N ASP A 142 10.24 0.89 -13.64
CA ASP A 142 11.58 1.24 -13.17
C ASP A 142 11.53 2.30 -12.06
N ALA A 143 10.64 3.30 -12.17
CA ALA A 143 10.44 4.30 -11.13
C ALA A 143 9.88 3.70 -9.83
N TYR A 144 8.94 2.77 -9.93
CA TYR A 144 8.47 1.99 -8.77
C TYR A 144 9.61 1.18 -8.14
N ASN A 145 10.40 0.47 -8.95
CA ASN A 145 11.52 -0.34 -8.47
C ASN A 145 12.62 0.50 -7.83
N GLU A 146 12.87 1.72 -8.32
CA GLU A 146 13.76 2.71 -7.71
C GLU A 146 13.27 3.10 -6.32
N ALA A 147 12.02 3.54 -6.18
CA ALA A 147 11.45 3.94 -4.89
C ALA A 147 11.42 2.76 -3.89
N LEU A 148 11.14 1.54 -4.35
CA LEU A 148 11.16 0.33 -3.53
C LEU A 148 12.52 -0.01 -2.93
N ARG A 149 13.63 0.56 -3.42
CA ARG A 149 14.96 0.32 -2.82
C ARG A 149 15.09 0.86 -1.41
N ALA A 150 14.25 1.83 -1.01
CA ALA A 150 14.20 2.30 0.37
C ALA A 150 13.77 1.18 1.36
N TRP A 151 13.15 0.11 0.86
CA TRP A 151 12.67 -1.03 1.65
C TRP A 151 13.23 -2.38 1.15
N PRO A 152 14.52 -2.67 1.34
CA PRO A 152 15.16 -3.88 0.81
C PRO A 152 14.61 -5.20 1.38
N SER A 153 14.04 -5.16 2.59
CA SER A 153 13.55 -6.34 3.33
C SER A 153 12.35 -5.98 4.21
N ALA A 154 11.65 -7.00 4.71
CA ALA A 154 10.57 -6.79 5.69
C ALA A 154 11.12 -6.40 7.07
N GLU A 155 12.29 -6.90 7.45
CA GLU A 155 13.04 -6.38 8.59
C GLU A 155 13.71 -5.06 8.15
N ALA A 156 13.57 -4.01 8.97
CA ALA A 156 14.25 -2.76 8.71
C ALA A 156 15.77 -2.96 8.85
N PRO A 157 16.58 -2.47 7.90
CA PRO A 157 18.03 -2.45 8.07
C PRO A 157 18.42 -1.52 9.24
N ALA A 158 19.65 -1.65 9.74
CA ALA A 158 20.12 -0.80 10.83
C ALA A 158 20.16 0.69 10.45
N GLU A 159 20.50 0.98 9.20
CA GLU A 159 20.54 2.33 8.64
C GLU A 159 19.65 2.39 7.38
N PRO A 160 18.96 3.51 7.12
CA PRO A 160 18.22 3.74 5.89
C PRO A 160 19.09 3.58 4.64
N VAL A 161 18.62 2.78 3.68
CA VAL A 161 19.28 2.62 2.36
C VAL A 161 19.13 3.88 1.50
N MET A 162 18.06 4.64 1.73
CA MET A 162 17.81 5.94 1.12
C MET A 162 17.48 6.92 2.23
N SER A 163 17.97 8.15 2.14
CA SER A 163 17.44 9.23 2.97
C SER A 163 16.00 9.56 2.55
N PHE A 164 15.24 10.21 3.45
CA PHE A 164 13.90 10.71 3.11
C PHE A 164 13.93 11.61 1.86
N GLY A 165 14.96 12.45 1.70
CA GLY A 165 15.09 13.32 0.53
C GLY A 165 15.32 12.55 -0.78
N GLU A 166 16.12 11.48 -0.76
CA GLU A 166 16.31 10.61 -1.92
C GLU A 166 15.03 9.85 -2.28
N LEU A 167 14.33 9.31 -1.28
CA LEU A 167 13.06 8.62 -1.49
C LEU A 167 11.99 9.59 -2.01
N SER A 168 11.86 10.77 -1.43
CA SER A 168 10.94 11.82 -1.90
C SER A 168 11.22 12.19 -3.36
N GLY A 169 12.49 12.31 -3.75
CA GLY A 169 12.87 12.53 -5.15
C GLY A 169 12.49 11.36 -6.08
N ALA A 170 12.64 10.12 -5.63
CA ALA A 170 12.22 8.93 -6.39
C ALA A 170 10.69 8.85 -6.54
N VAL A 171 9.94 9.08 -5.45
CA VAL A 171 8.47 9.14 -5.44
C VAL A 171 7.98 10.28 -6.33
N PHE A 172 8.59 11.46 -6.29
CA PHE A 172 8.22 12.57 -7.17
C PHE A 172 8.39 12.20 -8.66
N ARG A 173 9.47 11.51 -9.04
CA ARG A 173 9.62 11.02 -10.42
C ARG A 173 8.49 10.07 -10.81
N LEU A 174 8.15 9.14 -9.93
CA LEU A 174 7.03 8.21 -10.15
C LEU A 174 5.69 8.95 -10.25
N GLU A 175 5.42 9.92 -9.39
CA GLU A 175 4.23 10.76 -9.44
C GLU A 175 4.11 11.54 -10.75
N ASN A 176 5.22 12.05 -11.29
CA ASN A 176 5.21 12.74 -12.58
C ASN A 176 4.84 11.79 -13.72
N LEU A 177 5.43 10.59 -13.76
CA LEU A 177 5.09 9.59 -14.79
C LEU A 177 3.62 9.16 -14.69
N LEU A 178 3.09 8.99 -13.48
CA LEU A 178 1.66 8.72 -13.27
C LEU A 178 0.76 9.89 -13.70
N GLY A 179 1.30 11.11 -13.73
CA GLY A 179 0.60 12.32 -14.16
C GLY A 179 0.46 12.48 -15.68
N ASP A 180 1.15 11.65 -16.47
CA ASP A 180 1.05 11.63 -17.93
C ASP A 180 -0.19 10.87 -18.44
N TYR A 181 -0.97 10.29 -17.51
CA TYR A 181 -2.14 9.42 -17.74
C TYR A 181 -3.45 10.04 -17.26
#